data_AF-A0A380EE32-F1
#
_entry.id   AF-A0A380EE32-F1
#
_cell.length_a   1.000
_cell.length_b   1.000
_cell.length_c   1.000
_cell.angle_alpha   90.00
_cell.angle_beta   90.00
_cell.angle_gamma   90.00
#
_symmetry.space_group_name_H-M   'P 1'
#
loop_
_entity.id
_entity.type
_entity.pdbx_description
1 polymer ?
#
loop_
_entity_poly.entity_id
_entity_poly.type
_entity_poly.pdbx_seq_one_letter_code
_entity_poly.pdbx_strand_id
1 'polypeptide(L)'
;MIGSILVFIISIPATLSFGILKDVRFGAGTIFDNMDFIVSNVLMPLGALGTTLVVGQLLDKKLLQQYFGKDRFRLFSGWYYLIKYAMPVVIILVFIVQLFS
;
A
#
# COMPACT_ATOMS: atom_id res chain seq x y z
N MET A 1 -16.25 -10.57 11.60
CA MET A 1 -16.26 -10.82 13.06
C MET A 1 -14.94 -11.41 13.56
N ILE A 2 -14.42 -12.49 12.94
CA ILE A 2 -13.10 -13.10 13.30
C ILE A 2 -11.92 -12.12 13.14
N GLY A 3 -11.88 -11.34 12.05
CA GLY A 3 -10.82 -10.35 11.84
C GLY A 3 -10.78 -9.25 12.91
N SER A 4 -11.94 -8.82 13.41
CA SER A 4 -12.04 -7.80 14.46
C SER A 4 -11.48 -8.28 15.80
N ILE A 5 -11.67 -9.56 16.13
CA ILE A 5 -11.11 -10.17 17.35
C ILE A 5 -9.59 -10.30 17.24
N LEU A 6 -9.07 -10.67 16.06
CA LEU A 6 -7.64 -10.72 15.79
C LEU A 6 -6.98 -9.35 15.96
N VAL A 7 -7.58 -8.31 15.38
CA VAL A 7 -7.07 -6.93 15.48
C VAL A 7 -7.11 -6.42 16.93
N PHE A 8 -8.11 -6.82 17.71
CA PHE A 8 -8.19 -6.48 19.13
C PHE A 8 -7.08 -7.16 19.94
N ILE A 9 -6.83 -8.46 19.70
CA ILE A 9 -5.74 -9.22 20.34
C ILE A 9 -4.37 -8.67 19.95
N ILE A 10 -4.18 -8.21 18.71
CA ILE A 10 -2.93 -7.61 18.23
C ILE A 10 -2.76 -6.17 18.75
N SER A 11 -3.85 -5.43 18.97
CA SER A 11 -3.82 -4.06 19.51
C SER A 11 -3.36 -3.99 20.97
N ILE A 12 -3.61 -5.04 21.76
CA ILE A 12 -3.20 -5.13 23.18
C ILE A 12 -1.67 -5.12 23.35
N PRO A 13 -0.89 -6.02 22.73
CA PRO A 13 0.57 -5.97 22.79
C PRO A 13 1.13 -4.74 22.06
N ALA A 14 0.48 -4.25 21.00
CA ALA A 14 0.86 -3.00 20.32
C ALA A 14 0.80 -1.77 21.26
N THR A 15 -0.28 -1.61 22.02
CA THR A 15 -0.39 -0.53 23.02
C THR A 15 0.53 -0.73 24.22
N LEU A 16 0.73 -1.98 24.66
CA LEU A 16 1.64 -2.31 25.76
C LEU A 16 3.13 -2.09 25.38
N SER A 17 3.44 -2.12 24.09
CA SER A 17 4.77 -1.82 23.53
C SER A 17 5.20 -0.37 23.71
N PHE A 18 4.25 0.57 23.88
CA PHE A 18 4.53 1.97 24.22
C PHE A 18 4.82 2.18 25.72
N GLY A 19 4.57 1.17 26.56
CA GLY A 19 4.66 1.22 28.03
C GLY A 19 5.70 0.28 28.63
N ILE A 20 5.29 -0.95 28.98
CA ILE A 20 6.04 -1.91 29.82
C ILE A 20 7.04 -2.75 29.00
N LEU A 21 6.78 -2.95 27.70
CA LEU A 21 7.67 -3.67 26.78
C LEU A 21 8.69 -2.77 26.06
N LYS A 22 8.90 -1.54 26.53
CA LYS A 22 9.88 -0.58 25.95
C LYS A 22 11.32 -1.11 25.90
N ASP A 23 11.65 -2.08 26.76
CA ASP A 23 12.98 -2.69 26.87
C ASP A 23 13.16 -3.95 26.00
N VAL A 24 12.09 -4.55 25.46
CA VAL A 24 12.20 -5.65 24.49
C VAL A 24 12.37 -5.04 23.10
N ARG A 25 13.53 -4.41 22.88
CA ARG A 25 13.93 -3.87 21.58
C ARG A 25 14.63 -4.97 20.79
N PHE A 26 13.92 -5.55 19.82
CA PHE A 26 14.55 -6.37 18.78
C PHE A 26 14.73 -5.50 17.53
N GLY A 27 15.94 -4.98 17.33
CA GLY A 27 16.30 -4.17 16.15
C GLY A 27 16.01 -2.67 16.31
N ALA A 28 15.26 -2.09 15.36
CA ALA A 28 15.11 -0.64 15.17
C ALA A 28 14.13 0.07 16.12
N GLY A 29 13.33 -0.66 16.91
CA GLY A 29 12.32 -0.07 17.78
C GLY A 29 11.47 -1.08 18.55
N THR A 30 10.20 -0.74 18.73
CA THR A 30 9.21 -1.57 19.42
C THR A 30 8.57 -2.62 18.49
N ILE A 31 7.85 -3.61 19.04
CA ILE A 31 7.13 -4.62 18.23
C ILE A 31 6.12 -3.94 17.28
N PHE A 32 5.50 -2.85 17.74
CA PHE A 32 4.60 -2.04 16.92
C PHE A 32 5.34 -1.33 15.79
N ASP A 33 6.50 -0.73 16.06
CA ASP A 33 7.28 -0.04 15.02
C ASP A 33 7.75 -1.00 13.93
N ASN A 34 8.15 -2.23 14.28
CA ASN A 34 8.51 -3.23 13.28
C ASN A 34 7.29 -3.64 12.43
N MET A 35 6.11 -3.75 13.04
CA MET A 35 4.86 -4.03 12.31
C MET A 35 4.49 -2.87 11.39
N ASP A 36 4.58 -1.64 11.87
CA ASP A 36 4.31 -0.43 11.10
C ASP A 36 5.31 -0.27 9.95
N PHE A 37 6.59 -0.58 10.18
CA PHE A 37 7.61 -0.61 9.13
C PHE A 37 7.25 -1.63 8.03
N ILE A 38 6.86 -2.85 8.39
CA ILE A 38 6.47 -3.86 7.38
C ILE A 38 5.23 -3.39 6.59
N VAL A 39 4.23 -2.81 7.28
CA VAL A 39 3.01 -2.33 6.62
C VAL A 39 3.32 -1.17 5.68
N SER A 40 4.02 -0.16 6.18
CA SER A 40 4.24 1.10 5.48
C SER A 40 5.33 1.00 4.41
N ASN A 41 6.38 0.21 4.67
CA ASN A 41 7.53 0.10 3.78
C ASN A 41 7.53 -1.12 2.85
N VAL A 42 6.67 -2.11 3.10
CA VAL A 42 6.61 -3.31 2.23
C VAL A 42 5.20 -3.51 1.70
N LEU A 43 4.18 -3.53 2.55
CA LEU A 43 2.81 -3.86 2.13
C LEU A 43 2.17 -2.76 1.28
N MET A 44 2.29 -1.48 1.67
CA MET A 44 1.72 -0.37 0.91
C MET A 44 2.28 -0.26 -0.53
N PRO A 45 3.60 -0.23 -0.75
CA PRO A 45 4.18 -0.18 -2.10
C PRO A 45 3.84 -1.42 -2.93
N LEU A 46 3.87 -2.60 -2.31
CA LEU A 46 3.60 -3.87 -3.00
C LEU A 46 2.12 -3.99 -3.39
N GLY A 47 1.22 -3.51 -2.52
CA GLY A 47 -0.21 -3.34 -2.85
C GLY A 47 -0.42 -2.35 -3.99
N ALA A 48 0.28 -1.20 -3.96
CA ALA A 48 0.25 -0.24 -5.05
C ALA A 48 0.74 -0.87 -6.37
N LEU A 49 1.86 -1.62 -6.37
CA LEU A 49 2.37 -2.35 -7.54
C LEU A 49 1.30 -3.26 -8.13
N GLY A 50 0.65 -4.06 -7.28
CA GLY A 50 -0.42 -4.95 -7.69
C GLY A 50 -1.57 -4.20 -8.37
N THR A 51 -2.04 -3.09 -7.77
CA THR A 51 -3.13 -2.29 -8.38
C THR A 51 -2.73 -1.71 -9.73
N THR A 52 -1.52 -1.20 -9.91
CA THR A 52 -1.04 -0.70 -11.21
C THR A 52 -0.91 -1.77 -12.26
N LEU A 53 -0.39 -2.95 -11.89
CA LEU A 53 -0.25 -4.07 -12.82
C LEU A 53 -1.63 -4.52 -13.30
N VAL A 54 -2.57 -4.63 -12.38
CA VAL A 54 -3.96 -5.00 -12.67
C VAL A 54 -4.62 -3.96 -13.58
N VAL A 55 -4.53 -2.67 -13.23
CA VAL A 55 -5.19 -1.60 -14.01
C VAL A 55 -4.49 -1.34 -15.36
N GLY A 56 -3.17 -1.47 -15.42
CA GLY A 56 -2.37 -1.15 -16.61
C GLY A 56 -2.22 -2.29 -17.62
N GLN A 57 -2.29 -3.55 -17.18
CA GLN A 57 -2.10 -4.74 -18.03
C GLN A 57 -3.29 -5.70 -18.07
N LEU A 58 -3.98 -5.94 -16.95
CA LEU A 58 -5.11 -6.88 -16.90
C LEU A 58 -6.46 -6.26 -17.25
N LEU A 59 -6.69 -5.00 -16.90
CA LEU A 59 -8.01 -4.38 -17.06
C LEU A 59 -8.22 -3.85 -18.48
N ASP A 60 -9.31 -4.30 -19.09
CA ASP A 60 -9.66 -3.93 -20.46
C ASP A 60 -10.05 -2.45 -20.53
N LYS A 61 -9.41 -1.70 -21.44
CA LYS A 61 -9.63 -0.25 -21.62
C LYS A 61 -11.11 0.07 -21.88
N LYS A 62 -11.80 -0.80 -22.63
CA LYS A 62 -13.23 -0.65 -22.95
C LYS A 62 -14.13 -0.76 -21.73
N LEU A 63 -13.79 -1.65 -20.79
CA LEU A 63 -14.53 -1.89 -19.57
C LEU A 63 -14.39 -0.69 -18.62
N LEU A 64 -13.18 -0.18 -18.47
CA LEU A 64 -12.91 1.06 -17.74
C LEU A 64 -13.62 2.29 -18.36
N GLN A 65 -13.66 2.39 -19.69
CA GLN A 65 -14.39 3.46 -20.38
C GLN A 65 -15.90 3.39 -20.14
N GLN A 66 -16.45 2.19 -20.02
CA GLN A 66 -17.85 1.98 -19.69
C GLN A 66 -18.18 2.46 -18.27
N TYR A 67 -17.27 2.26 -17.31
CA TYR A 67 -17.41 2.78 -15.94
C TYR A 67 -17.20 4.29 -15.83
N PHE A 68 -16.28 4.87 -16.61
CA PHE A 68 -16.00 6.32 -16.57
C PHE A 68 -16.99 7.18 -17.36
N GLY A 69 -17.80 6.57 -18.24
CA GLY A 69 -18.76 7.27 -19.09
C GLY A 69 -18.15 7.84 -20.38
N LYS A 70 -18.94 7.83 -21.46
CA LYS A 70 -18.50 8.22 -22.81
C LYS A 70 -18.08 9.70 -22.95
N ASP A 71 -18.51 10.58 -22.05
CA ASP A 71 -18.32 12.03 -22.19
C ASP A 71 -16.92 12.55 -21.86
N ARG A 72 -16.04 11.72 -21.27
CA ARG A 72 -14.72 12.17 -20.78
C ARG A 72 -13.53 11.41 -21.37
N PHE A 73 -13.62 11.00 -22.64
CA PHE A 73 -12.59 10.20 -23.32
C PHE A 73 -11.16 10.75 -23.21
N ARG A 74 -10.98 12.08 -23.30
CA ARG A 74 -9.66 12.74 -23.18
C ARG A 74 -9.08 12.65 -21.75
N LEU A 75 -9.90 12.87 -20.74
CA LEU A 75 -9.49 12.79 -19.33
C LEU A 75 -9.23 11.34 -18.93
N PHE A 76 -10.05 10.41 -19.42
CA PHE A 76 -9.86 8.98 -19.23
C PHE A 76 -8.53 8.50 -19.83
N SER A 77 -8.20 8.92 -21.06
CA SER A 77 -6.95 8.52 -21.69
C SER A 77 -5.73 9.06 -20.93
N GLY A 78 -5.76 10.33 -20.48
CA GLY A 78 -4.69 10.92 -19.67
C GLY A 78 -4.50 10.20 -18.33
N TRP A 79 -5.59 9.95 -17.61
CA TRP A 79 -5.57 9.20 -16.35
C TRP A 79 -5.05 7.77 -16.53
N TYR A 80 -5.49 7.08 -17.58
CA TYR A 80 -5.03 5.72 -17.86
C TYR A 80 -3.52 5.67 -18.17
N TYR A 81 -3.01 6.63 -18.95
CA TYR A 81 -1.56 6.73 -19.21
C TYR A 81 -0.77 7.07 -17.93
N LEU A 82 -1.29 7.96 -17.09
CA LEU A 82 -0.70 8.26 -15.77
C LEU A 82 -0.62 6.99 -14.91
N ILE A 83 -1.67 6.18 -14.86
CA ILE A 83 -1.62 4.94 -14.08
C ILE A 83 -0.68 3.91 -14.72
N LYS A 84 -0.69 3.79 -16.04
CA LYS A 84 0.15 2.79 -16.71
C LYS A 84 1.64 3.12 -16.66
N TYR A 85 2.02 4.41 -16.67
CA TYR A 85 3.42 4.85 -16.71
C TYR A 85 3.90 5.58 -15.47
N ALA A 86 3.14 6.55 -14.93
CA ALA A 86 3.61 7.34 -13.79
C ALA A 86 3.57 6.54 -12.49
N MET A 87 2.51 5.75 -12.27
CA MET A 87 2.39 4.98 -11.03
C MET A 87 3.50 3.91 -10.86
N PRO A 88 3.89 3.08 -11.84
CA PRO A 88 5.02 2.18 -11.64
C PRO A 88 6.34 2.92 -11.35
N VAL A 89 6.55 4.11 -11.93
CA VAL A 89 7.71 4.97 -11.62
C VAL A 89 7.67 5.44 -10.16
N VAL A 90 6.51 5.93 -9.70
CA VAL A 90 6.32 6.36 -8.31
C VAL A 90 6.57 5.19 -7.35
N ILE A 91 6.12 3.99 -7.69
CA ILE A 91 6.27 2.85 -6.79
C ILE A 91 7.71 2.35 -6.73
N ILE A 92 8.44 2.38 -7.87
CA ILE A 92 9.89 2.13 -7.88
C ILE A 92 10.61 3.15 -7.01
N LEU A 93 10.26 4.43 -7.10
CA LEU A 93 10.81 5.48 -6.24
C LEU A 93 10.53 5.23 -4.77
N VAL A 94 9.31 4.84 -4.41
CA VAL A 94 8.93 4.52 -3.03
C VAL A 94 9.74 3.32 -2.52
N PHE A 95 9.89 2.26 -3.31
CA PHE A 95 10.74 1.11 -2.96
C PHE A 95 12.19 1.51 -2.72
N ILE A 96 12.75 2.40 -3.56
CA ILE A 96 14.13 2.90 -3.38
C ILE A 96 14.21 3.71 -2.09
N VAL A 97 13.33 4.68 -1.88
CA VAL A 97 13.34 5.53 -0.67
C VAL A 97 13.22 4.69 0.61
N GLN A 98 12.44 3.62 0.57
CA GLN A 98 12.24 2.71 1.70
C GLN A 98 13.38 1.72 1.91
N LEU A 99 14.15 1.40 0.87
CA LEU A 99 15.38 0.61 1.01
C LEU A 99 16.52 1.46 1.59
N PHE A 100 16.50 2.77 1.35
CA PHE A 100 17.51 3.72 1.82
C PHE A 100 17.17 4.42 3.15
N SER A 101 15.93 4.29 3.65
CA SER A 101 15.50 4.73 5.00
C SER A 101 15.52 3.58 5.99
#